data_AF-A0A3P3FDF0-F1
#
_entry.id   AF-A0A3P3FDF0-F1
#
_cell.length_a   1.000
_cell.length_b   1.000
_cell.length_c   1.000
_cell.angle_alpha   90.00
_cell.angle_beta   90.00
_cell.angle_gamma   90.00
#
_symmetry.space_group_name_H-M   'P 1'
#
loop_
_entity.id
_entity.type
_entity.pdbx_description
1 polymer ?
#
loop_
_entity_poly.entity_id
_entity_poly.type
_entity_poly.pdbx_seq_one_letter_code
_entity_poly.pdbx_strand_id
1 'polypeptide(L)'
;MTLIRAIEIENFRSVKALKWLPREGINCLIGPGDSGKSTLLDAIDYCIGARRSLQLTDSDFTAVDIEKPVRICVTLGVLPDALKSIESYGQYLRGFNAATGEIAPEPEAGLETVQTVQLLVESDLEPQWSLVSQRAAAQGLSRSLNWADRVKLSPTRLGRLLPSLAPS
;
A
#
# COMPACT_ATOMS: atom_id res chain seq x y z
N MET A 1 4.76 2.09 -16.60
CA MET A 1 5.22 1.80 -15.23
C MET A 1 4.16 2.34 -14.29
N THR A 2 3.68 1.53 -13.35
CA THR A 2 2.65 1.91 -12.39
C THR A 2 3.12 3.07 -11.51
N LEU A 3 2.23 3.99 -11.16
CA LEU A 3 2.50 5.10 -10.26
C LEU A 3 1.70 4.96 -8.97
N ILE A 4 2.28 5.37 -7.85
CA ILE A 4 1.52 5.52 -6.60
C ILE A 4 0.80 6.87 -6.67
N ARG A 5 -0.51 6.87 -6.44
CA ARG A 5 -1.36 8.07 -6.43
C ARG A 5 -1.70 8.53 -5.02
N ALA A 6 -1.84 7.58 -4.09
CA ALA A 6 -2.11 7.86 -2.69
C ALA A 6 -1.47 6.79 -1.79
N ILE A 7 -1.06 7.21 -0.61
CA ILE A 7 -0.62 6.37 0.50
C ILE A 7 -1.39 6.81 1.73
N GLU A 8 -2.09 5.88 2.36
CA GLU A 8 -2.79 6.10 3.62
C GLU A 8 -2.25 5.09 4.65
N ILE A 9 -1.82 5.58 5.81
CA ILE A 9 -1.26 4.76 6.89
C ILE A 9 -2.00 5.10 8.17
N GLU A 10 -2.40 4.08 8.91
CA GLU A 10 -2.99 4.16 10.24
C GLU A 10 -2.25 3.20 11.18
N ASN A 11 -1.92 3.71 12.36
CA ASN A 11 -1.35 2.97 13.49
C ASN A 11 0.00 2.25 13.26
N PHE A 12 0.85 2.68 12.33
CA PHE A 12 2.11 1.97 12.01
C PHE A 12 3.35 2.67 12.59
N ARG A 13 3.99 2.05 13.58
CA ARG A 13 5.22 2.52 14.26
C ARG A 13 5.12 3.99 14.69
N SER A 14 5.97 4.87 14.16
CA SER A 14 5.94 6.30 14.46
C SER A 14 4.79 7.06 13.79
N VAL A 15 4.00 6.41 12.92
CA VAL A 15 2.95 7.03 12.10
C VAL A 15 1.57 6.61 12.61
N LYS A 16 0.97 7.47 13.45
CA LYS A 16 -0.41 7.28 13.91
C LYS A 16 -1.42 7.37 12.78
N ALA A 17 -1.29 8.39 11.93
CA ALA A 17 -2.13 8.62 10.75
C ALA A 17 -1.35 9.45 9.72
N LEU A 18 -1.41 9.06 8.45
CA LEU A 18 -0.84 9.81 7.34
C LEU A 18 -1.73 9.60 6.11
N LYS A 19 -1.99 10.68 5.38
CA LYS A 19 -2.44 10.62 3.99
C LYS A 19 -1.48 11.43 3.14
N TRP A 20 -0.88 10.80 2.14
CA TRP A 20 0.07 11.43 1.24
C TRP A 20 -0.28 11.15 -0.22
N LEU A 21 -0.29 12.21 -1.01
CA LEU A 21 -0.53 12.19 -2.46
C LEU A 21 0.81 12.55 -3.14
N PRO A 22 1.67 11.55 -3.44
CA PRO A 22 2.91 11.82 -4.15
C PRO A 22 2.62 12.42 -5.54
N ARG A 23 3.45 13.37 -5.96
CA ARG A 23 3.36 13.94 -7.30
C ARG A 23 4.05 13.03 -8.31
N GLU A 24 3.78 13.25 -9.60
CA GLU A 24 4.54 12.58 -10.65
C GLU A 24 6.03 12.97 -10.58
N GLY A 25 6.90 12.03 -10.94
CA GLY A 25 8.35 12.21 -10.88
C GLY A 25 8.95 11.81 -9.53
N ILE A 26 9.95 12.56 -9.07
CA ILE A 26 10.75 12.24 -7.88
C ILE A 26 10.18 12.98 -6.68
N ASN A 27 9.83 12.22 -5.64
CA ASN A 27 9.37 12.76 -4.36
C ASN A 27 10.49 12.58 -3.33
N CYS A 28 10.86 13.66 -2.63
CA CYS A 28 11.89 13.64 -1.59
C CYS A 28 11.26 13.76 -0.21
N LEU A 29 11.58 12.82 0.68
CA LEU A 29 11.17 12.86 2.09
C LEU A 29 12.28 13.52 2.90
N ILE A 30 12.02 14.72 3.45
CA ILE A 30 13.00 15.51 4.21
C ILE A 30 12.48 15.69 5.63
N GLY A 31 13.38 15.54 6.61
CA GLY A 31 13.07 15.73 8.02
C GLY A 31 14.22 15.27 8.92
N PRO A 32 14.19 15.61 10.22
CA PRO A 32 15.22 15.21 11.18
C PRO A 32 15.32 13.68 11.31
N GLY A 33 16.39 13.19 11.95
CA GLY A 33 16.49 11.77 12.31
C GLY A 33 15.21 11.30 13.04
N ASP A 34 14.79 10.06 12.77
CA ASP A 34 13.61 9.44 13.38
C ASP A 34 12.23 10.08 13.07
N SER A 35 12.15 10.98 12.09
CA SER A 35 10.89 11.62 11.70
C SER A 35 9.89 10.71 10.94
N GLY A 36 10.05 9.40 10.95
CA GLY A 36 9.17 8.45 10.25
C GLY A 36 9.36 8.31 8.74
N LYS A 37 10.44 8.85 8.15
CA LYS A 37 10.73 8.69 6.71
C LYS A 37 10.90 7.22 6.30
N SER A 38 11.72 6.48 7.06
CA SER A 38 11.93 5.05 6.84
C SER A 38 10.64 4.27 7.10
N THR A 39 9.84 4.68 8.10
CA THR A 39 8.52 4.10 8.39
C THR A 39 7.58 4.20 7.19
N LEU A 40 7.52 5.34 6.52
CA LEU A 40 6.71 5.51 5.31
C LEU A 40 7.19 4.59 4.17
N LEU A 41 8.51 4.52 3.93
CA LEU A 41 9.07 3.63 2.90
C LEU A 41 8.84 2.15 3.23
N ASP A 42 8.97 1.76 4.50
CA ASP A 42 8.69 0.42 4.99
C ASP A 42 7.20 0.07 4.82
N ALA A 43 6.29 1.00 5.10
CA ALA A 43 4.86 0.79 4.91
C ALA A 43 4.51 0.48 3.45
N ILE A 44 5.06 1.25 2.50
CA ILE A 44 4.88 1.00 1.07
C ILE A 44 5.43 -0.39 0.71
N ASP A 45 6.65 -0.70 1.15
CA ASP A 45 7.32 -1.98 0.90
C ASP A 45 6.57 -3.18 1.53
N TYR A 46 5.95 -2.99 2.69
CA TYR A 46 5.14 -4.02 3.37
C TYR A 46 3.81 -4.24 2.64
N CYS A 47 3.18 -3.18 2.14
CA CYS A 47 1.90 -3.25 1.47
C CYS A 47 1.99 -3.85 0.07
N ILE A 48 2.90 -3.36 -0.78
CA ILE A 48 2.97 -3.75 -2.20
C ILE A 48 4.24 -4.51 -2.60
N GLY A 49 5.19 -4.72 -1.68
CA GLY A 49 6.39 -5.52 -1.94
C GLY A 49 6.08 -7.00 -2.20
N ALA A 50 6.77 -7.60 -3.18
CA ALA A 50 6.68 -9.03 -3.49
C ALA A 50 7.43 -9.87 -2.44
N ARG A 51 6.77 -10.13 -1.32
CA ARG A 51 7.23 -11.05 -0.28
C ARG A 51 6.15 -12.10 0.01
N ARG A 52 6.57 -13.31 0.35
CA ARG A 52 5.66 -14.42 0.71
C ARG A 52 5.23 -14.39 2.17
N SER A 53 6.03 -13.76 3.02
CA SER A 53 5.74 -13.59 4.43
C SER A 53 6.22 -12.23 4.90
N LEU A 54 5.58 -11.74 5.96
CA LEU A 54 5.93 -10.53 6.66
C LEU A 54 5.80 -10.83 8.14
N GLN A 55 6.88 -10.62 8.89
CA GLN A 55 6.84 -10.72 10.35
C GLN A 55 6.57 -9.33 10.90
N LEU A 56 5.57 -9.24 11.75
CA LEU A 56 5.18 -8.04 12.48
C LEU A 56 5.19 -8.36 13.96
N THR A 57 5.53 -7.36 14.76
CA THR A 57 5.41 -7.45 16.22
C THR A 57 4.53 -6.32 16.73
N ASP A 58 4.18 -6.37 18.01
CA ASP A 58 3.51 -5.28 18.72
C ASP A 58 4.23 -3.93 18.56
N SER A 59 5.56 -3.93 18.45
CA SER A 59 6.37 -2.73 18.20
C SER A 59 6.13 -2.07 16.83
N ASP A 60 5.49 -2.78 15.89
CA ASP A 60 5.06 -2.21 14.62
C ASP A 60 3.77 -1.36 14.75
N PHE A 61 3.11 -1.37 15.91
CA PHE A 61 1.92 -0.58 16.20
C PHE A 61 2.31 0.75 16.84
N THR A 62 1.57 1.83 16.56
CA THR A 62 1.88 3.13 17.18
C THR A 62 1.66 3.05 18.68
N ALA A 63 2.69 3.44 19.44
CA ALA A 63 2.70 3.33 20.90
C ALA A 63 2.42 1.90 21.42
N VAL A 64 2.67 0.87 20.59
CA VAL A 64 2.44 -0.54 20.92
C VAL A 64 0.94 -0.83 21.20
N ASP A 65 0.04 0.00 20.68
CA ASP A 65 -1.41 -0.14 20.83
C ASP A 65 -1.99 -1.10 19.79
N ILE A 66 -2.02 -2.40 20.14
CA ILE A 66 -2.56 -3.48 19.30
C ILE A 66 -4.09 -3.54 19.26
N GLU A 67 -4.79 -2.76 20.09
CA GLU A 67 -6.26 -2.67 20.08
C GLU A 67 -6.77 -1.95 18.81
N LYS A 68 -5.88 -1.19 18.15
CA LYS A 68 -6.14 -0.57 16.85
C LYS A 68 -5.37 -1.33 15.77
N PRO A 69 -6.00 -1.73 14.66
CA PRO A 69 -5.27 -2.40 13.60
C PRO A 69 -4.26 -1.47 12.92
N VAL A 70 -3.13 -2.02 12.47
CA VAL A 70 -2.31 -1.34 11.46
C VAL A 70 -3.04 -1.45 10.12
N ARG A 71 -3.19 -0.32 9.44
CA ARG A 71 -3.78 -0.29 8.10
C ARG A 71 -2.94 0.55 7.17
N ILE A 72 -2.46 -0.06 6.09
CA ILE A 72 -1.66 0.62 5.07
C ILE A 72 -2.33 0.40 3.71
N CYS A 73 -2.80 1.49 3.10
CA CYS A 73 -3.38 1.49 1.77
C CYS A 73 -2.46 2.19 0.78
N VAL A 74 -2.20 1.55 -0.36
CA VAL A 74 -1.46 2.12 -1.48
C VAL A 74 -2.34 2.09 -2.72
N THR A 75 -2.68 3.27 -3.22
CA THR A 75 -3.47 3.44 -4.44
C THR A 75 -2.54 3.57 -5.64
N LEU A 76 -2.76 2.71 -6.62
CA LEU A 76 -1.92 2.54 -7.81
C LEU A 76 -2.68 3.03 -9.04
N GLY A 77 -2.08 3.96 -9.77
CA GLY A 77 -2.49 4.45 -11.08
C GLY A 77 -1.53 4.02 -12.18
N VAL A 78 -1.81 4.41 -13.42
CA VAL A 78 -1.09 3.91 -14.62
C VAL A 78 -1.01 2.38 -14.60
N LEU A 79 -2.15 1.75 -14.32
CA LEU A 79 -2.22 0.30 -14.11
C LEU A 79 -1.77 -0.48 -15.36
N PRO A 80 -1.03 -1.59 -15.20
CA PRO A 80 -0.83 -2.57 -16.27
C PRO A 80 -2.17 -3.16 -16.71
N ASP A 81 -2.30 -3.55 -17.98
CA ASP A 81 -3.59 -4.01 -18.54
C ASP A 81 -4.14 -5.25 -17.83
N ALA A 82 -3.26 -6.12 -17.31
CA ALA A 82 -3.66 -7.26 -16.48
C ALA A 82 -4.49 -6.84 -15.25
N LEU A 83 -4.16 -5.70 -14.63
CA LEU A 83 -4.88 -5.16 -13.48
C LEU A 83 -6.13 -4.38 -13.84
N LYS A 84 -6.32 -4.06 -15.13
CA LYS A 84 -7.55 -3.44 -15.66
C LYS A 84 -8.59 -4.45 -16.13
N SER A 85 -8.28 -5.76 -16.08
CA SER A 85 -9.21 -6.81 -16.49
C SER A 85 -10.49 -6.72 -15.66
N ILE A 86 -11.62 -6.41 -16.32
CA ILE A 86 -12.94 -6.31 -15.69
C ILE A 86 -13.36 -7.65 -15.10
N GLU A 87 -13.06 -8.74 -15.79
CA GLU A 87 -13.39 -10.10 -15.35
C GLU A 87 -12.70 -10.44 -14.01
N SER A 88 -11.43 -10.06 -13.86
CA SER A 88 -10.66 -10.37 -12.65
C SER A 88 -10.84 -9.33 -11.54
N TYR A 89 -10.84 -8.04 -11.91
CA TYR A 89 -10.69 -6.95 -10.95
C TYR A 89 -11.79 -5.90 -11.05
N GLY A 90 -12.82 -6.09 -11.90
CA GLY A 90 -13.85 -5.07 -12.15
C GLY A 90 -14.51 -4.52 -10.88
N GLN A 91 -14.81 -5.38 -9.90
CA GLN A 91 -15.38 -4.95 -8.60
C GLN A 91 -14.40 -4.16 -7.73
N TYR A 92 -13.11 -4.14 -8.07
CA TYR A 92 -12.01 -3.54 -7.31
C TYR A 92 -11.34 -2.36 -8.04
N LEU A 93 -11.83 -2.01 -9.22
CA LEU A 93 -11.41 -0.81 -9.94
C LEU A 93 -12.12 0.41 -9.33
N ARG A 94 -11.37 1.49 -9.14
CA ARG A 94 -11.82 2.74 -8.53
C ARG A 94 -11.40 3.92 -9.42
N GLY A 95 -12.00 5.07 -9.22
CA GLY A 95 -11.63 6.31 -9.91
C GLY A 95 -10.74 7.18 -9.02
N PHE A 96 -9.68 7.77 -9.57
CA PHE A 96 -8.85 8.77 -8.89
C PHE A 96 -9.00 10.12 -9.58
N ASN A 97 -9.35 11.14 -8.79
CA ASN A 97 -9.38 12.51 -9.24
C ASN A 97 -8.02 13.17 -8.98
N ALA A 98 -7.23 13.39 -10.04
CA ALA A 98 -5.91 14.00 -9.92
C ALA A 98 -5.93 15.46 -9.43
N ALA A 99 -7.06 16.17 -9.59
CA ALA A 99 -7.20 17.55 -9.15
C ALA A 99 -7.53 17.66 -7.65
N THR A 100 -8.34 16.75 -7.11
CA THR A 100 -8.79 16.78 -5.70
C THR A 100 -8.05 15.78 -4.80
N GLY A 101 -7.45 14.74 -5.38
CA GLY A 101 -6.86 13.62 -4.64
C GLY A 101 -7.90 12.66 -4.06
N GLU A 102 -9.16 12.77 -4.49
CA GLU A 102 -10.25 11.90 -4.06
C GLU A 102 -10.25 10.57 -4.82
N ILE A 103 -10.68 9.51 -4.13
CA ILE A 103 -10.79 8.18 -4.72
C ILE A 103 -12.26 7.76 -4.71
N ALA A 104 -12.88 7.88 -5.87
CA ALA A 104 -14.25 7.45 -6.13
C ALA A 104 -14.40 5.92 -5.94
N PRO A 105 -15.61 5.44 -5.59
CA PRO A 105 -15.86 4.01 -5.42
C PRO A 105 -15.81 3.22 -6.74
N GLU A 106 -15.94 3.91 -7.89
CA GLU A 106 -15.98 3.33 -9.23
C GLU A 106 -15.14 4.14 -10.23
N PRO A 107 -14.75 3.53 -11.36
CA PRO A 107 -14.20 4.28 -12.49
C PRO A 107 -15.27 5.19 -13.09
N GLU A 108 -14.97 6.48 -13.24
CA GLU A 108 -15.88 7.47 -13.81
C GLU A 108 -15.22 8.24 -14.95
N ALA A 109 -16.02 8.88 -15.80
CA ALA A 109 -15.52 9.69 -16.90
C ALA A 109 -14.64 10.84 -16.37
N GLY A 110 -13.42 10.95 -16.89
CA GLY A 110 -12.45 11.97 -16.45
C GLY A 110 -11.65 11.60 -15.21
N LEU A 111 -11.95 10.47 -14.55
CA LEU A 111 -11.13 9.94 -13.46
C LEU A 111 -10.13 8.90 -13.98
N GLU A 112 -8.95 8.85 -13.39
CA GLU A 112 -7.99 7.79 -13.67
C GLU A 112 -8.48 6.48 -13.04
N THR A 113 -8.49 5.39 -13.80
CA THR A 113 -8.75 4.06 -13.24
C THR A 113 -7.57 3.62 -12.38
N VAL A 114 -7.84 3.40 -11.09
CA VAL A 114 -6.86 3.00 -10.08
C VAL A 114 -7.32 1.75 -9.34
N GLN A 115 -6.38 1.13 -8.62
CA GLN A 115 -6.64 0.03 -7.71
C GLN A 115 -5.92 0.30 -6.39
N THR A 116 -6.55 -0.02 -5.27
CA THR A 116 -5.95 0.20 -3.94
C THR A 116 -5.65 -1.13 -3.27
N VAL A 117 -4.39 -1.36 -2.96
CA VAL A 117 -3.93 -2.52 -2.18
C VAL A 117 -3.92 -2.10 -0.71
N GLN A 118 -4.45 -2.95 0.16
CA GLN A 118 -4.41 -2.79 1.60
C GLN A 118 -3.59 -3.90 2.23
N LEU A 119 -2.77 -3.53 3.21
CA LEU A 119 -2.27 -4.42 4.26
C LEU A 119 -3.01 -4.06 5.55
N LEU A 120 -3.67 -5.05 6.14
CA LEU A 120 -4.31 -4.97 7.45
C LEU A 120 -3.61 -5.93 8.40
N VAL A 121 -3.33 -5.48 9.62
CA VAL A 121 -2.78 -6.30 10.70
C VAL A 121 -3.60 -6.01 11.94
N GLU A 122 -4.28 -7.03 12.46
CA GLU A 122 -5.08 -6.90 13.68
C GLU A 122 -4.24 -7.29 14.91
N SER A 123 -4.87 -7.44 16.06
CA SER A 123 -4.20 -7.79 17.33
C SER A 123 -3.56 -9.18 17.32
N ASP A 124 -3.90 -10.02 16.35
CA ASP A 124 -3.29 -11.34 16.12
C ASP A 124 -1.90 -11.26 15.44
N LEU A 125 -1.49 -10.06 15.00
CA LEU A 125 -0.24 -9.78 14.30
C LEU A 125 -0.13 -10.47 12.92
N GLU A 126 -1.23 -10.99 12.39
CA GLU A 126 -1.25 -11.70 11.11
C GLU A 126 -1.52 -10.72 9.94
N PRO A 127 -0.59 -10.59 8.98
CA PRO A 127 -0.75 -9.66 7.88
C PRO A 127 -1.74 -10.18 6.84
N GLN A 128 -2.77 -9.38 6.55
CA GLN A 128 -3.78 -9.68 5.54
C GLN A 128 -3.71 -8.67 4.39
N TRP A 129 -3.46 -9.15 3.17
CA TRP A 129 -3.48 -8.30 1.97
C TRP A 129 -4.79 -8.46 1.20
N SER A 130 -5.39 -7.34 0.82
CA SER A 130 -6.61 -7.32 0.02
C SER A 130 -6.66 -6.10 -0.89
N LEU A 131 -7.61 -6.11 -1.83
CA LEU A 131 -7.97 -4.99 -2.68
C LEU A 131 -9.15 -4.24 -2.05
N VAL A 132 -9.01 -2.93 -1.88
CA VAL A 132 -10.06 -2.10 -1.29
C VAL A 132 -11.15 -1.81 -2.32
N SER A 133 -12.38 -2.17 -1.99
CA SER A 133 -13.57 -1.75 -2.71
C SER A 133 -14.80 -1.79 -1.82
N GLN A 134 -15.51 -0.67 -1.74
CA GLN A 134 -16.78 -0.58 -1.00
C GLN A 134 -17.85 -1.46 -1.63
N ARG A 135 -17.85 -1.58 -2.97
CA ARG A 135 -18.80 -2.42 -3.71
C ARG A 135 -18.60 -3.90 -3.45
N ALA A 136 -17.33 -4.34 -3.47
CA ALA A 136 -16.98 -5.72 -3.17
C ALA A 136 -17.32 -6.04 -1.70
N ALA A 137 -16.93 -5.16 -0.78
CA ALA A 137 -17.22 -5.32 0.65
C ALA A 137 -18.72 -5.39 0.95
N ALA A 138 -19.56 -4.57 0.31
CA ALA A 138 -21.02 -4.61 0.46
C ALA A 138 -21.65 -5.94 -0.01
N GLN A 139 -20.93 -6.71 -0.84
CA GLN A 139 -21.33 -8.04 -1.31
C GLN A 139 -20.60 -9.17 -0.55
N GLY A 140 -19.83 -8.85 0.49
CA GLY A 140 -19.02 -9.82 1.23
C GLY A 140 -17.84 -10.40 0.42
N LEU A 141 -17.46 -9.75 -0.67
CA LEU A 141 -16.35 -10.18 -1.52
C LEU A 141 -15.03 -9.57 -1.04
N SER A 142 -14.01 -10.42 -0.95
CA SER A 142 -12.62 -10.02 -0.70
C SER A 142 -11.71 -10.68 -1.72
N ARG A 143 -10.69 -9.94 -2.17
CA ARG A 143 -9.71 -10.44 -3.15
C ARG A 143 -8.34 -9.85 -2.86
N SER A 144 -7.31 -10.65 -3.02
CA SER A 144 -5.92 -10.22 -3.02
C SER A 144 -5.34 -10.25 -4.43
N LEU A 145 -4.20 -9.58 -4.62
CA LEU A 145 -3.42 -9.72 -5.85
C LEU A 145 -2.86 -11.13 -5.97
N ASN A 146 -2.93 -11.70 -7.18
CA ASN A 146 -2.17 -12.91 -7.47
C ASN A 146 -0.65 -12.60 -7.46
N TRP A 147 0.17 -13.64 -7.34
CA TRP A 147 1.62 -13.48 -7.24
C TRP A 147 2.25 -12.77 -8.45
N ALA A 148 1.81 -13.10 -9.67
CA ALA A 148 2.36 -12.52 -10.88
C ALA A 148 2.13 -11.00 -10.95
N ASP A 149 0.94 -10.54 -10.55
CA ASP A 149 0.62 -9.12 -10.50
C ASP A 149 1.33 -8.42 -9.34
N ARG A 150 1.48 -9.08 -8.19
CA ARG A 150 2.26 -8.55 -7.06
C ARG A 150 3.72 -8.32 -7.43
N VAL A 151 4.34 -9.24 -8.17
CA VAL A 151 5.73 -9.07 -8.67
C VAL A 151 5.85 -7.86 -9.60
N LYS A 152 4.87 -7.62 -10.48
CA LYS A 152 4.87 -6.44 -11.37
C LYS A 152 4.74 -5.11 -10.63
N LEU A 153 4.09 -5.11 -9.47
CA LEU A 153 3.86 -3.92 -8.66
C LEU A 153 4.94 -3.67 -7.60
N SER A 154 5.79 -4.66 -7.34
CA SER A 154 6.77 -4.58 -6.26
C SER A 154 7.74 -3.42 -6.47
N PRO A 155 7.87 -2.50 -5.49
CA PRO A 155 8.87 -1.45 -5.57
C PRO A 155 10.28 -2.03 -5.51
N THR A 156 11.21 -1.36 -6.20
CA THR A 156 12.64 -1.62 -6.04
C THR A 156 13.17 -0.69 -4.96
N ARG A 157 13.67 -1.27 -3.86
CA ARG A 157 14.28 -0.51 -2.77
C ARG A 157 15.79 -0.40 -3.00
N LEU A 158 16.26 0.82 -3.26
CA LEU A 158 17.67 1.11 -3.43
C LEU A 158 18.31 1.45 -2.08
N GLY A 159 19.55 0.99 -1.84
CA GLY A 159 20.34 1.36 -0.66
C GLY A 159 20.30 0.40 0.53
N ARG A 160 19.59 -0.74 0.44
CA ARG A 160 19.76 -1.85 1.40
C ARG A 160 21.01 -2.65 0.99
N LEU A 161 22.20 -2.17 1.37
CA LEU A 161 23.43 -2.97 1.24
C LEU A 161 23.30 -4.24 2.09
N LEU A 162 23.83 -5.33 1.54
CA LEU A 162 23.76 -6.73 1.97
C LEU A 162 24.00 -6.96 3.48
N PRO A 163 23.46 -8.03 4.10
CA PRO A 163 23.95 -8.48 5.39
C PRO A 163 25.47 -8.60 5.30
N SER A 164 26.18 -8.00 6.25
CA SER A 164 27.63 -8.02 6.33
C SER A 164 28.14 -9.44 6.11
N LEU A 165 28.98 -9.63 5.08
CA LEU A 165 29.89 -10.76 5.07
C LEU A 165 30.76 -10.61 6.32
N ALA A 166 30.47 -11.41 7.35
CA ALA A 166 31.37 -11.55 8.49
C ALA A 166 32.69 -12.13 7.96
N PRO A 167 33.86 -11.54 8.28
CA PRO A 167 35.13 -12.13 7.93
C PRO A 167 35.30 -13.44 8.72
N SER A 168 35.74 -14.47 7.99
CA SER A 168 36.14 -15.80 8.45
C SER A 168 37.22 -15.78 9.52
#